data_AF-A0A7C1SKZ6-F1
#
_entry.id   AF-A0A7C1SKZ6-F1
#
_cell.length_a   1.000
_cell.length_b   1.000
_cell.length_c   1.000
_cell.angle_alpha   90.00
_cell.angle_beta   90.00
_cell.angle_gamma   90.00
#
_symmetry.space_group_name_H-M   'P 1'
#
loop_
_entity.id
_entity.type
_entity.pdbx_description
1 polymer ?
#
loop_
_entity_poly.entity_id
_entity_poly.type
_entity_poly.pdbx_seq_one_letter_code
_entity_poly.pdbx_strand_id
1 'polypeptide(L)'
;TATTIGAVVTDCAVSKPELHRLSLSAHDGLARAVLPAHLPLDGDTMFSASTGKRQSNGAADLMELCHLATLVTARAIARGVYEAVALPYADALPAWRDRWG
;
A
#
# COMPACT_ATOMS: atom_id res chain seq x y z
N THR A 1 2.82 -13.93 -13.47
CA THR A 1 1.90 -12.84 -13.11
C THR A 1 2.46 -12.16 -11.89
N ALA A 2 2.43 -10.83 -11.83
CA ALA A 2 2.87 -10.08 -10.65
C ALA A 2 1.64 -9.42 -10.02
N THR A 3 1.56 -9.34 -8.71
CA THR A 3 0.37 -8.81 -8.05
C THR A 3 0.78 -8.19 -6.72
N THR A 4 0.31 -6.97 -6.45
CA THR A 4 0.35 -6.39 -5.11
C THR A 4 -1.06 -6.29 -4.52
N ILE A 5 -1.26 -6.90 -3.36
CA ILE A 5 -2.50 -6.76 -2.57
C ILE A 5 -2.14 -6.01 -1.30
N GLY A 6 -2.83 -4.92 -1.03
CA GLY A 6 -2.55 -4.08 0.14
C GLY A 6 -3.81 -3.53 0.79
N ALA A 7 -3.63 -3.00 2.01
CA ALA A 7 -4.70 -2.32 2.74
C ALA A 7 -4.18 -1.05 3.44
N VAL A 8 -4.99 0.00 3.41
CA VAL A 8 -4.79 1.22 4.21
C VAL A 8 -5.91 1.31 5.24
N VAL A 9 -5.54 1.42 6.52
CA VAL A 9 -6.51 1.50 7.61
C VAL A 9 -6.27 2.77 8.42
N THR A 10 -7.35 3.50 8.70
CA THR A 10 -7.34 4.72 9.53
C THR A 10 -8.28 4.58 10.72
N ASP A 11 -8.01 5.32 11.79
CA ASP A 11 -8.93 5.45 12.91
C ASP A 11 -9.92 6.63 12.76
N CYS A 12 -9.72 7.49 11.75
CA CYS A 12 -10.61 8.60 11.42
C CYS A 12 -11.93 8.12 10.79
N ALA A 13 -13.06 8.60 11.30
CA ALA A 13 -14.40 8.26 10.84
C ALA A 13 -14.68 8.87 9.47
N VAL A 14 -14.56 8.04 8.43
CA VAL A 14 -14.79 8.41 7.03
C VAL A 14 -15.87 7.52 6.41
N SER A 15 -16.60 8.08 5.47
CA SER A 15 -17.66 7.41 4.72
C SER A 15 -17.10 6.39 3.72
N LYS A 16 -17.97 5.51 3.21
CA LYS A 16 -17.59 4.50 2.20
C LYS A 16 -17.00 5.11 0.92
N PRO A 17 -17.54 6.21 0.34
CA PRO A 17 -16.94 6.88 -0.81
C PRO A 17 -15.55 7.48 -0.50
N GLU A 18 -15.36 8.04 0.70
CA GLU A 18 -14.07 8.57 1.13
C GLU A 18 -13.03 7.45 1.29
N LEU A 19 -13.43 6.29 1.84
CA LEU A 19 -12.56 5.10 1.86
C LEU A 19 -12.20 4.61 0.46
N HIS A 20 -13.12 4.65 -0.50
CA HIS A 20 -12.79 4.33 -1.89
C HIS A 20 -11.76 5.32 -2.46
N ARG A 21 -11.85 6.61 -2.12
CA ARG A 21 -10.83 7.61 -2.48
C ARG A 21 -9.46 7.27 -1.88
N LEU A 22 -9.42 6.84 -0.62
CA LEU A 22 -8.18 6.38 0.02
C LEU A 22 -7.57 5.18 -0.72
N SER A 23 -8.39 4.22 -1.17
CA SER A 23 -7.91 3.08 -1.97
C SER A 23 -7.23 3.54 -3.26
N LEU A 24 -7.81 4.52 -3.97
CA LEU A 24 -7.19 5.10 -5.16
C LEU A 24 -5.85 5.76 -4.84
N SER A 25 -5.76 6.56 -3.77
CA SER A 25 -4.50 7.17 -3.34
C SER A 25 -3.44 6.15 -2.91
N ALA A 26 -3.86 4.98 -2.44
CA ALA A 26 -2.96 3.88 -2.13
C ALA A 26 -2.36 3.26 -3.41
N HIS A 27 -3.11 3.18 -4.52
CA HIS A 27 -2.56 2.80 -5.82
C HIS A 27 -1.45 3.75 -6.30
N ASP A 28 -1.57 5.07 -6.04
CA ASP A 28 -0.47 6.00 -6.32
C ASP A 28 0.80 5.66 -5.52
N GLY A 29 0.64 5.11 -4.31
CA GLY A 29 1.74 4.67 -3.47
C GLY A 29 2.42 3.43 -4.02
N LEU A 30 1.64 2.49 -4.55
CA LEU A 30 2.14 1.33 -5.27
C LEU A 30 2.93 1.74 -6.52
N ALA A 31 2.40 2.64 -7.34
CA ALA A 31 3.08 3.15 -8.53
C ALA A 31 4.39 3.92 -8.22
N ARG A 32 4.53 4.47 -7.00
CA ARG A 32 5.79 5.09 -6.54
C ARG A 32 6.84 4.08 -6.09
N ALA A 33 6.42 2.90 -5.63
CA ALA A 33 7.32 1.88 -5.10
C ALA A 33 7.70 0.80 -6.12
N VAL A 34 6.85 0.58 -7.12
CA VAL A 34 7.01 -0.45 -8.16
C VAL A 34 6.87 0.21 -9.53
N LEU A 35 7.84 -0.03 -10.43
CA LEU A 35 7.85 0.56 -11.76
C LEU A 35 8.38 -0.46 -12.80
N PRO A 36 7.59 -0.85 -13.81
CA PRO A 36 6.19 -0.50 -14.03
C PRO A 36 5.25 -1.16 -13.00
N ALA A 37 4.16 -0.48 -12.66
CA ALA A 37 3.02 -1.03 -11.92
C ALA A 37 1.79 -1.13 -12.84
N HIS A 38 0.77 -1.90 -12.43
CA HIS A 38 -0.52 -1.98 -13.11
C HIS A 38 -0.46 -2.49 -14.56
N LEU A 39 0.44 -3.42 -14.86
CA LEU A 39 0.45 -4.05 -16.18
C LEU A 39 -0.83 -4.90 -16.39
N PRO A 40 -1.21 -5.23 -17.64
CA PRO A 40 -2.47 -5.93 -17.93
C PRO A 40 -2.64 -7.30 -17.24
N LEU A 41 -1.54 -7.92 -16.81
CA LEU A 41 -1.55 -9.20 -16.09
C LEU A 41 -1.34 -9.05 -14.58
N ASP A 42 -1.35 -7.81 -14.08
CA ASP A 42 -1.20 -7.51 -12.67
C ASP A 42 -2.56 -7.41 -11.99
N GLY A 43 -2.73 -8.19 -10.93
CA GLY A 43 -3.96 -8.24 -10.14
C GLY A 43 -4.03 -7.19 -9.02
N ASP A 44 -3.40 -6.03 -9.21
CA ASP A 44 -3.17 -5.06 -8.13
C ASP A 44 -4.46 -4.60 -7.48
N THR A 45 -4.55 -4.73 -6.15
CA THR A 45 -5.79 -4.42 -5.41
C THR A 45 -5.46 -3.76 -4.07
N MET A 46 -5.99 -2.54 -3.87
CA MET A 46 -5.87 -1.81 -2.60
C MET A 46 -7.21 -1.67 -1.88
N PHE A 47 -7.29 -2.22 -0.67
CA PHE A 47 -8.43 -2.07 0.22
C PHE A 47 -8.24 -0.89 1.17
N SER A 48 -9.33 -0.24 1.57
CA SER A 48 -9.30 0.78 2.62
C SER A 48 -10.39 0.54 3.65
N ALA A 49 -10.06 0.75 4.92
CA ALA A 49 -10.99 0.60 6.04
C ALA A 49 -10.80 1.72 7.07
N SER A 50 -11.87 1.97 7.84
CA SER A 50 -11.83 2.85 9.00
C SER A 50 -12.36 2.13 10.23
N THR A 51 -11.70 2.31 11.37
CA THR A 51 -12.23 1.85 12.66
C THR A 51 -13.16 2.87 13.32
N GLY A 52 -13.26 4.10 12.79
CA GLY A 52 -14.19 5.13 13.25
C GLY A 52 -13.99 5.63 14.70
N LYS A 53 -12.78 5.54 15.25
CA LYS A 53 -12.49 5.90 16.65
C LYS A 53 -12.30 7.41 16.85
N ARG A 54 -11.94 8.15 15.79
CA ARG A 54 -11.76 9.60 15.81
C ARG A 54 -12.77 10.28 14.88
N GLN A 55 -13.38 11.36 15.34
CA GLN A 55 -14.27 12.14 14.49
C GLN A 55 -13.46 12.86 13.41
N SER A 56 -13.97 12.83 12.18
CA SER A 56 -13.38 13.55 11.05
C SER A 56 -13.75 15.04 11.10
N ASN A 57 -12.78 15.90 10.78
CA ASN A 57 -12.98 17.32 10.51
C ASN A 57 -13.36 17.59 9.04
N GLY A 58 -13.85 16.56 8.33
CA GLY A 58 -14.33 16.66 6.96
C GLY A 58 -13.19 16.66 5.93
N ALA A 59 -13.26 17.60 4.98
CA ALA A 59 -12.40 17.59 3.80
C ALA A 59 -10.91 17.74 4.11
N ALA A 60 -10.55 18.49 5.17
CA ALA A 60 -9.15 18.67 5.56
C ALA A 60 -8.49 17.34 5.95
N ASP A 61 -9.16 16.57 6.81
CA ASP A 61 -8.69 15.23 7.22
C ASP A 61 -8.65 14.29 6.01
N LEU A 62 -9.64 14.34 5.10
CA LEU A 62 -9.63 13.51 3.91
C LEU A 62 -8.44 13.79 3.00
N MET A 63 -8.11 15.07 2.79
CA MET A 63 -6.94 15.48 1.99
C MET A 63 -5.64 14.95 2.60
N GLU A 64 -5.48 15.10 3.92
CA GLU A 64 -4.32 14.57 4.64
C GLU A 64 -4.26 13.04 4.55
N LEU A 65 -5.38 12.35 4.79
CA LEU A 65 -5.47 10.90 4.70
C LEU A 65 -5.12 10.36 3.32
N CYS A 66 -5.52 11.05 2.24
CA CYS A 66 -5.15 10.65 0.88
C CYS A 66 -3.63 10.77 0.65
N HIS A 67 -3.03 11.89 1.06
CA HIS A 67 -1.58 12.07 0.99
C HIS A 67 -0.83 10.99 1.79
N LEU A 68 -1.27 10.74 3.04
CA LEU A 68 -0.68 9.74 3.91
C LEU A 68 -0.86 8.33 3.34
N ALA A 69 -2.03 7.98 2.79
CA ALA A 69 -2.30 6.68 2.18
C ALA A 69 -1.27 6.35 1.08
N THR A 70 -0.94 7.33 0.24
CA THR A 70 0.10 7.19 -0.78
C THR A 70 1.47 6.94 -0.16
N LEU A 71 1.88 7.75 0.83
CA LEU A 71 3.21 7.62 1.46
C LEU A 71 3.37 6.32 2.24
N VAL A 72 2.36 5.93 3.03
CA VAL A 72 2.45 4.72 3.86
C VAL A 72 2.41 3.46 3.02
N THR A 73 1.69 3.46 1.89
CA THR A 73 1.70 2.33 0.94
C THR A 73 3.09 2.15 0.33
N ALA A 74 3.69 3.23 -0.20
CA ALA A 74 5.03 3.15 -0.78
C ALA A 74 6.05 2.67 0.25
N ARG A 75 5.97 3.20 1.48
CA ARG A 75 6.83 2.77 2.60
C ARG A 75 6.59 1.32 3.00
N ALA A 76 5.35 0.84 3.00
CA ALA A 76 5.02 -0.54 3.33
C ALA A 76 5.64 -1.52 2.33
N ILE A 77 5.59 -1.20 1.03
CA ILE A 77 6.22 -2.01 -0.02
C ILE A 77 7.74 -2.02 0.16
N ALA A 78 8.37 -0.85 0.35
CA ALA A 78 9.81 -0.77 0.58
C ALA A 78 10.25 -1.57 1.81
N ARG A 79 9.48 -1.51 2.90
CA ARG A 79 9.71 -2.34 4.10
C ARG A 79 9.56 -3.82 3.79
N GLY A 80 8.53 -4.22 3.05
CA GLY A 80 8.32 -5.62 2.66
C GLY A 80 9.51 -6.18 1.88
N VAL A 81 10.06 -5.40 0.94
CA VAL A 81 11.26 -5.78 0.19
C VAL A 81 12.50 -5.88 1.10
N TYR A 82 12.67 -4.92 2.02
CA TYR A 82 13.81 -4.88 2.93
C TYR A 82 13.78 -6.02 3.96
N GLU A 83 12.61 -6.35 4.52
CA GLU A 83 12.45 -7.41 5.53
C GLU A 83 12.27 -8.81 4.92
N ALA A 84 12.15 -8.92 3.60
CA ALA A 84 12.06 -10.21 2.94
C ALA A 84 13.33 -11.05 3.18
N VAL A 85 13.13 -12.37 3.27
CA VAL A 85 14.20 -13.37 3.33
C VAL A 85 13.98 -14.39 2.22
N ALA A 86 15.06 -14.94 1.66
CA ALA A 86 14.96 -16.02 0.70
C ALA A 86 14.24 -17.23 1.33
N LEU A 87 13.36 -17.86 0.55
CA LEU A 87 12.62 -19.04 1.01
C LEU A 87 13.58 -20.24 1.14
N PRO A 88 13.33 -21.18 2.07
CA PRO A 88 14.26 -22.27 2.37
C PRO A 88 14.12 -23.45 1.39
N TYR A 89 14.27 -23.21 0.09
CA TYR A 89 14.26 -24.25 -0.95
C TYR A 89 15.30 -23.96 -2.04
N ALA A 90 15.72 -25.01 -2.76
CA ALA A 90 16.68 -24.88 -3.85
C ALA A 90 16.12 -24.00 -4.98
N ASP A 91 16.89 -23.02 -5.46
CA ASP A 91 16.49 -22.02 -6.46
C ASP A 91 15.49 -20.96 -5.98
N ALA A 92 15.36 -20.75 -4.67
CA ALA A 92 14.64 -19.59 -4.15
C ALA A 92 15.26 -18.28 -4.68
N LEU A 93 14.41 -17.33 -5.05
CA LEU A 93 14.88 -16.00 -5.43
C LEU A 93 15.54 -15.35 -4.21
N PRO A 94 16.72 -14.73 -4.37
CA PRO A 94 17.38 -14.05 -3.26
C PRO A 94 16.57 -12.82 -2.84
N ALA A 95 16.55 -12.55 -1.53
CA ALA A 95 16.02 -11.32 -1.01
C ALA A 95 16.92 -10.13 -1.36
N TRP A 96 16.39 -8.91 -1.16
CA TRP A 96 17.16 -7.70 -1.39
C TRP A 96 18.42 -7.65 -0.52
N ARG A 97 18.32 -8.01 0.77
CA ARG A 97 19.45 -8.00 1.69
C ARG A 97 20.54 -9.00 1.32
N ASP A 98 20.18 -10.13 0.69
CA ASP A 98 21.17 -11.12 0.25
C ASP A 98 22.09 -10.59 -0.87
N ARG A 99 21.64 -9.56 -1.61
CA ARG A 99 22.40 -8.96 -2.71
C ARG A 99 23.07 -7.64 -2.36
N TRP A 100 22.48 -6.86 -1.45
CA TRP A 100 22.87 -5.46 -1.23
C TRP A 100 23.03 -5.07 0.26
N GLY A 101 22.80 -6.00 1.19
CA GLY A 101 22.84 -5.77 2.63
C GLY A 101 24.11 -6.26 3.31
#